data_AF-A0AAN7PS73-F1
#
_entry.id   AF-A0AAN7PS73-F1
#
_cell.length_a   1.000
_cell.length_b   1.000
_cell.length_c   1.000
_cell.angle_alpha   90.00
_cell.angle_beta   90.00
_cell.angle_gamma   90.00
#
_symmetry.space_group_name_H-M   'P 1'
#
loop_
_entity.id
_entity.type
_entity.pdbx_description
1 polymer ?
#
loop_
_entity_poly.entity_id
_entity_poly.type
_entity_poly.pdbx_seq_one_letter_code
_entity_poly.pdbx_strand_id
1 'polypeptide(L)'
;MFSKNKTMKSKRKSKIHLVFDEAKRRDFLTGFHKRKMERKRKAKEKFEKEFKEEKKRLKAEARQSFKNLVQSYTPVPEVEHLITKEYDEDDVNVKIVELSTTSSDHIGTNAPHYESDEVEEKTDNDNESDDELPGMEFDCKPSKTEKEPDKKDDTVKSKIEIRKILKKQATKNVQKSKMFQKKNKIERHKQKRQSLEQKKLRSKHQKMGKHKKNKHS
;
A
#
# COMPACT_ATOMS: atom_id res chain seq x y z
N MET A 1 -69.60 -8.59 -43.82
CA MET A 1 -69.22 -8.22 -42.44
C MET A 1 -67.96 -7.38 -42.49
N PHE A 2 -68.03 -6.08 -42.21
CA PHE A 2 -66.85 -5.20 -42.22
C PHE A 2 -66.50 -4.79 -40.78
N SER A 3 -65.40 -5.34 -40.28
CA SER A 3 -64.80 -4.96 -39.00
C SER A 3 -64.32 -3.51 -39.06
N LYS A 4 -64.93 -2.63 -38.25
CA LYS A 4 -64.46 -1.26 -38.04
C LYS A 4 -63.22 -1.30 -37.16
N ASN A 5 -62.04 -1.22 -37.78
CA ASN A 5 -60.77 -1.12 -37.07
C ASN A 5 -60.73 0.19 -36.27
N LYS A 6 -60.89 0.06 -34.94
CA LYS A 6 -60.84 1.17 -33.99
C LYS A 6 -59.38 1.63 -33.85
N THR A 7 -59.04 2.71 -34.55
CA THR A 7 -57.72 3.34 -34.43
C THR A 7 -57.51 3.85 -33.00
N MET A 8 -56.63 3.18 -32.26
CA MET A 8 -56.22 3.61 -30.92
C MET A 8 -55.48 4.94 -31.06
N LYS A 9 -56.17 6.05 -30.76
CA LYS A 9 -55.57 7.38 -30.69
C LYS A 9 -54.48 7.36 -29.60
N SER A 10 -53.22 7.29 -30.02
CA SER A 10 -52.05 7.42 -29.15
C SER A 10 -52.19 8.72 -28.34
N LYS A 11 -52.26 8.59 -27.02
CA LYS A 11 -52.34 9.74 -26.09
C LYS A 11 -51.06 10.56 -26.28
N ARG A 12 -51.17 11.70 -26.96
CA ARG A 12 -50.04 12.63 -27.17
C ARG A 12 -49.51 13.03 -25.79
N LYS A 13 -48.21 12.82 -25.55
CA LYS A 13 -47.54 13.22 -24.31
C LYS A 13 -47.66 14.73 -24.17
N SER A 14 -48.18 15.21 -23.04
CA SER A 14 -48.25 16.64 -22.74
C SER A 14 -46.86 17.26 -22.67
N LYS A 15 -46.76 18.56 -22.95
CA LYS A 15 -45.49 19.30 -22.84
C LYS A 15 -45.01 19.27 -21.38
N ILE A 16 -43.72 19.01 -21.20
CA ILE A 16 -43.06 19.04 -19.89
C ILE A 16 -42.53 20.45 -19.67
N HIS A 17 -43.05 21.14 -18.65
CA HIS A 17 -42.50 22.43 -18.22
C HIS A 17 -41.32 22.19 -17.28
N LEU A 18 -40.12 22.52 -17.74
CA LEU A 18 -38.90 22.52 -16.95
C LEU A 18 -38.77 23.87 -16.24
N VAL A 19 -39.10 23.90 -14.95
CA VAL A 19 -38.85 25.04 -14.07
C VAL A 19 -37.65 24.72 -13.21
N PHE A 20 -36.64 25.60 -13.23
CA PHE A 20 -35.47 25.46 -12.39
C PHE A 20 -35.77 26.01 -11.01
N ASP A 21 -35.62 25.16 -10.01
CA ASP A 21 -35.59 25.57 -8.61
C ASP A 21 -34.24 26.25 -8.33
N GLU A 22 -34.27 27.56 -8.13
CA GLU A 22 -33.07 28.36 -7.91
C GLU A 22 -32.29 27.95 -6.66
N ALA A 23 -32.95 27.40 -5.64
CA ALA A 23 -32.28 26.91 -4.43
C ALA A 23 -31.45 25.67 -4.77
N LYS A 24 -32.04 24.70 -5.49
CA LYS A 24 -31.31 23.51 -5.98
C LYS A 24 -30.19 23.88 -6.94
N ARG A 25 -30.38 24.92 -7.76
CA ARG A 25 -29.32 25.45 -8.64
C ARG A 25 -28.16 26.00 -7.82
N ARG A 26 -28.42 26.79 -6.78
CA ARG A 26 -27.38 27.32 -5.87
C ARG A 26 -26.64 26.20 -5.13
N ASP A 27 -27.36 25.22 -4.62
CA ASP A 27 -26.75 24.03 -3.99
C ASP A 27 -25.92 23.20 -4.96
N PHE A 28 -26.38 23.09 -6.21
CA PHE A 28 -25.62 22.41 -7.25
C PHE A 28 -24.33 23.15 -7.58
N LEU A 29 -24.40 24.48 -7.78
CA LEU A 29 -23.23 25.29 -8.11
C LEU A 29 -22.23 25.43 -6.95
N THR A 30 -22.68 25.46 -5.70
CA THR A 30 -21.77 25.65 -4.54
C THR A 30 -21.38 24.32 -3.87
N GLY A 31 -22.18 23.27 -4.05
CA GLY A 31 -22.04 21.97 -3.38
C GLY A 31 -20.95 21.04 -3.93
N PHE A 32 -19.96 21.52 -4.70
CA PHE A 32 -18.91 20.67 -5.28
C PHE A 32 -18.12 19.90 -4.22
N HIS A 33 -17.79 20.53 -3.09
CA HIS A 33 -17.10 19.86 -1.98
C HIS A 33 -17.95 18.74 -1.38
N LYS A 34 -19.25 19.00 -1.14
CA LYS A 34 -20.23 18.01 -0.66
C LYS A 34 -20.27 16.79 -1.59
N ARG A 35 -20.46 17.02 -2.90
CA ARG A 35 -20.45 15.94 -3.91
C ARG A 35 -19.12 15.20 -4.00
N LYS A 36 -17.99 15.88 -3.85
CA LYS A 36 -16.66 15.25 -3.84
C LYS A 36 -16.53 14.31 -2.63
N MET A 37 -16.99 14.74 -1.46
CA MET A 37 -16.98 13.91 -0.25
C MET A 37 -17.96 12.74 -0.35
N GLU A 38 -19.16 12.95 -0.90
CA GLU A 38 -20.12 11.88 -1.19
C GLU A 38 -19.56 10.83 -2.14
N ARG A 39 -18.94 11.26 -3.26
CA ARG A 39 -18.30 10.33 -4.20
C ARG A 39 -17.21 9.51 -3.51
N LYS A 40 -16.37 10.14 -2.69
CA LYS A 40 -15.33 9.45 -1.89
C LYS A 40 -15.95 8.45 -0.91
N ARG A 41 -17.01 8.85 -0.20
CA ARG A 41 -17.72 7.98 0.74
C ARG A 41 -18.32 6.78 0.02
N LYS A 42 -19.05 7.01 -1.08
CA LYS A 42 -19.65 5.96 -1.91
C LYS A 42 -18.61 4.98 -2.44
N ALA A 43 -17.44 5.46 -2.86
CA ALA A 43 -16.36 4.59 -3.32
C ALA A 43 -15.81 3.70 -2.19
N LYS A 44 -15.61 4.28 -0.98
CA LYS A 44 -15.19 3.51 0.20
C LYS A 44 -16.22 2.46 0.62
N GLU A 45 -17.49 2.83 0.65
CA GLU A 45 -18.58 1.91 1.02
C GLU A 45 -18.73 0.77 0.03
N LYS A 46 -18.60 1.04 -1.28
CA LYS A 46 -18.58 -0.01 -2.30
C LYS A 46 -17.42 -0.99 -2.07
N PHE A 47 -16.22 -0.46 -1.90
CA PHE A 47 -15.03 -1.27 -1.65
C PHE A 47 -15.16 -2.12 -0.37
N GLU A 48 -15.73 -1.55 0.69
CA GLU A 48 -15.97 -2.30 1.94
C GLU A 48 -17.01 -3.41 1.78
N LYS A 49 -18.07 -3.18 0.99
CA LYS A 49 -19.07 -4.20 0.68
C LYS A 49 -18.46 -5.34 -0.13
N GLU A 50 -17.77 -5.02 -1.22
CA GLU A 50 -17.07 -5.99 -2.06
C GLU A 50 -16.08 -6.82 -1.24
N PHE A 51 -15.31 -6.18 -0.36
CA PHE A 51 -14.37 -6.89 0.52
C PHE A 51 -15.05 -7.84 1.51
N LYS A 52 -16.19 -7.45 2.08
CA LYS A 52 -16.97 -8.31 2.99
C LYS A 52 -17.58 -9.50 2.26
N GLU A 53 -18.09 -9.27 1.05
CA GLU A 53 -18.65 -10.32 0.20
C GLU A 53 -17.58 -11.32 -0.22
N GLU A 54 -16.41 -10.85 -0.66
CA GLU A 54 -15.27 -11.72 -1.01
C GLU A 54 -14.77 -12.52 0.19
N LYS A 55 -14.64 -11.89 1.37
CA LYS A 55 -14.27 -12.61 2.60
C LYS A 55 -15.28 -13.71 2.96
N LYS A 56 -16.58 -13.42 2.78
CA LYS A 56 -17.65 -14.40 3.03
C LYS A 56 -17.59 -15.55 2.03
N ARG A 57 -17.36 -15.24 0.75
CA ARG A 57 -17.20 -16.23 -0.33
C ARG A 57 -16.01 -17.15 -0.06
N LEU A 58 -14.83 -16.60 0.21
CA LEU A 58 -13.63 -17.37 0.49
C LEU A 58 -13.81 -18.29 1.71
N LYS A 59 -14.48 -17.81 2.77
CA LYS A 59 -14.78 -18.64 3.95
C LYS A 59 -15.76 -19.77 3.63
N ALA A 60 -16.76 -19.51 2.77
CA ALA A 60 -17.71 -20.54 2.34
C ALA A 60 -17.03 -21.60 1.48
N GLU A 61 -16.19 -21.17 0.53
CA GLU A 61 -15.39 -22.04 -0.32
C GLU A 61 -14.43 -22.90 0.50
N ALA A 62 -13.71 -22.33 1.46
CA ALA A 62 -12.83 -23.07 2.36
C ALA A 62 -13.58 -24.10 3.22
N ARG A 63 -14.81 -23.79 3.64
CA ARG A 63 -15.67 -24.75 4.37
C ARG A 63 -16.14 -25.88 3.47
N GLN A 64 -16.51 -25.57 2.22
CA GLN A 64 -16.92 -26.58 1.24
C GLN A 64 -15.75 -27.45 0.82
N SER A 65 -14.57 -26.89 0.56
CA SER A 65 -13.37 -27.64 0.23
C SER A 65 -12.96 -28.56 1.38
N PHE A 66 -13.02 -28.08 2.63
CA PHE A 66 -12.78 -28.92 3.80
C PHE A 66 -13.82 -30.04 3.93
N LYS A 67 -15.11 -29.74 3.76
CA LYS A 67 -16.17 -30.75 3.77
C LYS A 67 -15.95 -31.82 2.69
N ASN A 68 -15.62 -31.40 1.48
CA ASN A 68 -15.35 -32.32 0.36
C ASN A 68 -14.11 -33.18 0.64
N LEU A 69 -13.04 -32.59 1.19
CA LEU A 69 -11.84 -33.33 1.58
C LEU A 69 -12.15 -34.38 2.66
N VAL A 70 -12.90 -34.00 3.69
CA VAL A 70 -13.34 -34.93 4.74
C VAL A 70 -14.21 -36.03 4.14
N GLN A 71 -15.17 -35.71 3.28
CA GLN A 71 -16.01 -36.71 2.61
C GLN A 71 -15.23 -37.65 1.69
N SER A 72 -14.19 -37.17 1.01
CA SER A 72 -13.32 -38.04 0.21
C SER A 72 -12.43 -38.93 1.07
N TYR A 73 -12.15 -38.53 2.30
CA TYR A 73 -11.29 -39.25 3.22
C TYR A 73 -12.05 -40.14 4.23
N THR A 74 -13.38 -40.03 4.33
CA THR A 74 -14.15 -40.97 5.16
C THR A 74 -14.00 -42.38 4.58
N PRO A 75 -13.37 -43.31 5.32
CA PRO A 75 -13.15 -44.66 4.84
C PRO A 75 -14.50 -45.34 4.61
N VAL A 76 -14.60 -46.10 3.51
CA VAL A 76 -15.81 -46.87 3.21
C VAL A 76 -15.95 -47.96 4.30
N PRO A 77 -17.15 -48.16 4.90
CA PRO A 77 -17.32 -49.07 6.05
C PRO A 77 -16.80 -50.49 5.81
N GLU A 78 -16.84 -50.95 4.56
CA GLU A 78 -16.38 -52.27 4.14
C GLU A 78 -14.86 -52.45 4.24
N VAL A 79 -14.07 -51.39 4.04
CA VAL A 79 -12.59 -51.39 4.12
C VAL A 79 -12.05 -50.83 5.43
N GLU A 80 -12.90 -50.25 6.29
CA GLU A 80 -12.52 -49.70 7.60
C GLU A 80 -11.82 -50.74 8.50
N HIS A 81 -12.28 -52.00 8.42
CA HIS A 81 -11.73 -53.14 9.15
C HIS A 81 -10.34 -53.58 8.66
N LEU A 82 -9.94 -53.22 7.43
CA LEU A 82 -8.60 -53.49 6.89
C LEU A 82 -7.60 -52.40 7.29
N ILE A 83 -8.06 -51.16 7.42
CA ILE A 83 -7.22 -50.01 7.85
C ILE A 83 -6.89 -50.10 9.35
N THR A 84 -7.83 -50.61 10.16
CA THR A 84 -7.64 -50.79 11.61
C THR A 84 -6.79 -52.00 12.00
N LYS A 85 -6.57 -52.95 11.08
CA LYS A 85 -5.61 -54.03 11.28
C LYS A 85 -4.21 -53.50 10.96
N GLU A 86 -3.59 -52.85 11.94
CA GLU A 86 -2.15 -52.61 11.92
C GLU A 86 -1.45 -53.98 12.00
N TYR A 87 -0.72 -54.32 10.92
CA TYR A 87 0.20 -55.45 10.92
C TYR A 87 1.58 -54.90 11.28
N ASP A 88 2.06 -55.24 12.47
CA ASP A 88 3.46 -55.06 12.83
C ASP A 88 4.27 -56.12 12.08
N GLU A 89 4.78 -55.77 10.89
CA GLU A 89 5.79 -56.59 10.22
C GLU A 89 7.16 -56.28 10.85
N ASP A 90 7.65 -57.21 11.67
CA ASP A 90 8.88 -57.09 12.48
C ASP A 90 10.18 -56.78 11.69
N ASP A 91 10.17 -56.82 10.35
CA ASP A 91 11.35 -56.65 9.48
C ASP A 91 11.20 -55.61 8.35
N VAL A 92 10.28 -54.64 8.46
CA VAL A 92 10.15 -53.58 7.44
C VAL A 92 11.05 -52.38 7.76
N ASN A 93 12.25 -52.38 7.18
CA ASN A 93 13.18 -51.24 7.26
C ASN A 93 12.70 -50.07 6.37
N VAL A 94 11.98 -49.10 6.94
CA VAL A 94 11.63 -47.84 6.27
C VAL A 94 12.80 -46.85 6.37
N LYS A 95 13.47 -46.56 5.25
CA LYS A 95 14.43 -45.45 5.16
C LYS A 95 13.67 -44.13 5.04
N ILE A 96 13.44 -43.47 6.17
CA ILE A 96 12.88 -42.11 6.21
C ILE A 96 13.97 -41.13 5.76
N VAL A 97 13.90 -40.72 4.49
CA VAL A 97 14.69 -39.59 4.01
C VAL A 97 13.91 -38.32 4.35
N GLU A 98 14.38 -37.60 5.37
CA GLU A 98 13.85 -36.28 5.71
C GLU A 98 14.12 -35.29 4.58
N LEU A 99 13.11 -35.05 3.75
CA LEU A 99 13.13 -33.95 2.79
C LEU A 99 13.08 -32.64 3.58
N SER A 100 14.22 -31.98 3.72
CA SER A 100 14.30 -30.65 4.32
C SER A 100 13.35 -29.70 3.59
N THR A 101 12.46 -29.01 4.30
CA THR A 101 11.59 -27.97 3.69
C THR A 101 12.39 -26.78 3.15
N THR A 102 13.71 -26.75 3.37
CA THR A 102 14.63 -25.76 2.83
C THR A 102 15.03 -26.03 1.38
N SER A 103 14.85 -27.25 0.88
CA SER A 103 15.13 -27.65 -0.51
C SER A 103 13.85 -27.73 -1.35
N SER A 104 12.89 -26.83 -1.12
CA SER A 104 12.06 -26.41 -2.25
C SER A 104 12.95 -25.56 -3.14
N ASP A 105 13.62 -26.19 -4.11
CA ASP A 105 14.51 -25.57 -5.11
C ASP A 105 13.82 -24.46 -5.95
N HIS A 106 12.55 -24.17 -5.66
CA HIS A 106 11.71 -23.20 -6.32
C HIS A 106 11.48 -21.94 -5.47
N ILE A 107 11.76 -21.97 -4.15
CA ILE A 107 11.53 -20.85 -3.22
C ILE A 107 12.72 -20.75 -2.27
N GLY A 108 13.70 -19.92 -2.64
CA GLY A 108 14.90 -19.68 -1.84
C GLY A 108 14.57 -19.10 -0.46
N THR A 109 15.20 -19.64 0.59
CA THR A 109 15.07 -19.17 1.96
C THR A 109 15.65 -17.77 2.09
N ASN A 110 14.78 -16.76 2.20
CA ASN A 110 15.14 -15.37 2.47
C ASN A 110 15.57 -15.20 3.94
N ALA A 111 16.68 -15.81 4.35
CA ALA A 111 17.31 -15.56 5.64
C ALA A 111 18.50 -14.61 5.45
N PRO A 112 18.50 -13.41 6.05
CA PRO A 112 19.65 -12.52 5.97
C PRO A 112 20.79 -13.06 6.84
N HIS A 113 21.93 -13.35 6.21
CA HIS A 113 23.21 -13.57 6.91
C HIS A 113 23.79 -12.19 7.27
N TYR A 114 24.01 -11.97 8.56
CA TYR A 114 24.62 -10.74 9.09
C TYR A 114 26.10 -11.02 9.35
N GLU A 115 26.98 -10.46 8.52
CA GLU A 115 28.31 -10.11 9.00
C GLU A 115 28.29 -8.61 9.30
N SER A 116 28.63 -8.29 10.55
CA SER A 116 29.00 -6.96 10.98
C SER A 116 30.21 -6.53 10.17
N ASP A 117 30.20 -5.31 9.62
CA ASP A 117 31.33 -4.39 9.72
C ASP A 117 30.97 -3.01 9.14
N GLU A 118 31.08 -2.05 10.06
CA GLU A 118 31.67 -0.72 9.98
C GLU A 118 31.20 0.30 8.92
N VAL A 119 30.83 1.45 9.49
CA VAL A 119 30.28 2.66 8.91
C VAL A 119 31.39 3.56 8.37
N GLU A 120 31.22 4.08 7.16
CA GLU A 120 31.83 5.35 6.77
C GLU A 120 30.83 6.26 6.05
N GLU A 121 30.66 7.46 6.62
CA GLU A 121 29.92 8.58 6.05
C GLU A 121 30.74 9.28 4.97
N LYS A 122 30.07 9.78 3.92
CA LYS A 122 30.54 10.96 3.19
C LYS A 122 29.37 11.91 2.93
N THR A 123 29.53 13.10 3.49
CA THR A 123 28.84 14.35 3.19
C THR A 123 29.22 14.84 1.81
N ASP A 124 28.31 15.52 1.10
CA ASP A 124 28.69 16.61 0.19
C ASP A 124 27.52 17.61 0.08
N ASN A 125 27.91 18.87 0.05
CA ASN A 125 27.13 20.09 0.21
C ASN A 125 27.47 20.94 -1.02
N ASP A 126 26.50 21.45 -1.77
CA ASP A 126 26.75 22.53 -2.73
C ASP A 126 25.47 23.35 -2.91
N ASN A 127 25.61 24.65 -2.64
CA ASN A 127 24.61 25.70 -2.87
C ASN A 127 24.97 26.40 -4.18
N GLU A 128 23.98 26.70 -5.01
CA GLU A 128 24.10 27.75 -6.01
C GLU A 128 22.81 28.58 -6.02
N SER A 129 23.00 29.89 -6.11
CA SER A 129 22.07 30.97 -5.80
C SER A 129 21.49 31.54 -7.10
N ASP A 130 20.16 31.66 -7.19
CA ASP A 130 19.48 32.42 -8.26
C ASP A 130 18.56 33.47 -7.63
N ASP A 131 18.76 34.74 -8.00
CA ASP A 131 17.92 35.88 -7.61
C ASP A 131 16.58 35.86 -8.38
N GLU A 132 15.46 35.84 -7.65
CA GLU A 132 14.09 35.73 -8.18
C GLU A 132 13.39 37.09 -8.34
N LEU A 133 12.78 37.35 -9.51
CA LEU A 133 11.85 38.48 -9.72
C LEU A 133 10.40 38.06 -9.35
N PRO A 134 9.70 38.81 -8.48
CA PRO A 134 8.42 38.39 -7.91
C PRO A 134 7.21 38.70 -8.82
N GLY A 135 6.31 37.71 -9.00
CA GLY A 135 4.97 37.90 -9.60
C GLY A 135 4.67 37.12 -10.88
N MET A 136 5.62 36.34 -11.41
CA MET A 136 5.43 35.45 -12.57
C MET A 136 5.72 33.98 -12.23
N GLU A 137 5.45 33.60 -11.00
CA GLU A 137 5.60 32.24 -10.46
C GLU A 137 4.52 31.31 -11.04
N PHE A 138 4.81 30.76 -12.22
CA PHE A 138 4.18 29.55 -12.73
C PHE A 138 4.96 28.34 -12.23
N ASP A 139 4.34 27.44 -11.47
CA ASP A 139 4.86 26.07 -11.23
C ASP A 139 4.76 25.24 -12.52
N CYS A 140 5.50 25.65 -13.56
CA CYS A 140 5.79 24.85 -14.74
C CYS A 140 6.95 23.92 -14.39
N LYS A 141 6.64 22.71 -13.90
CA LYS A 141 7.63 21.62 -13.99
C LYS A 141 7.64 21.06 -15.42
N PRO A 142 8.83 20.87 -16.01
CA PRO A 142 9.04 20.77 -17.44
C PRO A 142 8.44 19.49 -18.04
N SER A 143 7.75 19.68 -19.16
CA SER A 143 7.41 18.64 -20.11
C SER A 143 8.66 18.14 -20.84
N LYS A 144 8.86 16.82 -20.74
CA LYS A 144 9.50 15.90 -21.70
C LYS A 144 10.98 16.12 -22.06
N THR A 145 11.81 15.16 -21.67
CA THR A 145 12.73 14.50 -22.61
C THR A 145 12.46 13.01 -22.53
N GLU A 146 11.86 12.47 -23.59
CA GLU A 146 11.91 11.04 -23.86
C GLU A 146 13.39 10.73 -24.13
N LYS A 147 14.06 10.13 -23.15
CA LYS A 147 15.35 9.50 -23.38
C LYS A 147 15.06 8.11 -23.94
N GLU A 148 15.53 7.90 -25.16
CA GLU A 148 15.78 6.59 -25.77
C GLU A 148 16.30 5.60 -24.71
N PRO A 149 15.92 4.31 -24.75
CA PRO A 149 16.50 3.32 -23.87
C PRO A 149 17.98 3.17 -24.25
N ASP A 150 18.85 3.84 -23.49
CA ASP A 150 20.29 3.69 -23.59
C ASP A 150 20.61 2.19 -23.58
N LYS A 151 21.20 1.76 -24.69
CA LYS A 151 21.75 0.42 -24.86
C LYS A 151 22.71 0.17 -23.70
N LYS A 152 22.56 -1.02 -23.15
CA LYS A 152 23.29 -1.57 -22.00
C LYS A 152 24.78 -1.26 -22.11
N ASP A 153 25.31 -0.56 -21.11
CA ASP A 153 26.69 -0.79 -20.71
C ASP A 153 26.73 -2.18 -20.08
N ASP A 154 27.10 -3.18 -20.88
CA ASP A 154 27.39 -4.55 -20.47
C ASP A 154 28.74 -4.60 -19.70
N THR A 155 28.97 -3.64 -18.81
CA THR A 155 30.01 -3.77 -17.78
C THR A 155 29.47 -4.76 -16.74
N VAL A 156 30.20 -5.85 -16.54
CA VAL A 156 29.90 -6.85 -15.52
C VAL A 156 29.92 -6.17 -14.15
N LYS A 157 28.76 -5.68 -13.71
CA LYS A 157 28.62 -5.05 -12.40
C LYS A 157 28.94 -6.09 -11.34
N SER A 158 29.83 -5.73 -10.43
CA SER A 158 30.21 -6.60 -9.32
C SER A 158 28.93 -7.07 -8.59
N LYS A 159 28.94 -8.29 -8.04
CA LYS A 159 27.79 -8.83 -7.28
C LYS A 159 27.32 -7.85 -6.18
N ILE A 160 28.22 -7.03 -5.66
CA ILE A 160 27.96 -5.98 -4.67
C ILE A 160 27.13 -4.83 -5.26
N GLU A 161 27.48 -4.34 -6.45
CA GLU A 161 26.73 -3.27 -7.12
C GLU A 161 25.33 -3.70 -7.51
N ILE A 162 25.16 -4.93 -8.01
CA ILE A 162 23.84 -5.49 -8.33
C ILE A 162 22.95 -5.52 -7.08
N ARG A 163 23.50 -5.95 -5.93
CA ARG A 163 22.77 -5.92 -4.65
C ARG A 163 22.40 -4.50 -4.22
N LYS A 164 23.31 -3.53 -4.37
CA LYS A 164 23.04 -2.12 -4.04
C LYS A 164 21.95 -1.52 -4.93
N ILE A 165 21.96 -1.82 -6.23
CA ILE A 165 20.94 -1.37 -7.18
C ILE A 165 19.59 -1.98 -6.83
N LEU A 166 19.53 -3.28 -6.55
CA LEU A 166 18.31 -3.97 -6.17
C LEU A 166 17.72 -3.43 -4.86
N LYS A 167 18.55 -3.19 -3.83
CA LYS A 167 18.14 -2.56 -2.57
C LYS A 167 17.62 -1.12 -2.77
N LYS A 168 18.28 -0.33 -3.62
CA LYS A 168 17.82 1.03 -3.97
C LYS A 168 16.48 1.00 -4.72
N GLN A 169 16.28 0.05 -5.63
CA GLN A 169 15.04 -0.08 -6.38
C GLN A 169 13.87 -0.51 -5.47
N ALA A 170 14.10 -1.47 -4.57
CA ALA A 170 13.11 -1.91 -3.60
C ALA A 170 12.69 -0.78 -2.64
N THR A 171 13.66 -0.03 -2.12
CA THR A 171 13.38 1.07 -1.19
C THR A 171 12.72 2.27 -1.87
N LYS A 172 13.00 2.58 -3.15
CA LYS A 172 12.34 3.66 -3.90
C LYS A 172 10.81 3.50 -3.96
N ASN A 173 10.31 2.28 -4.11
CA ASN A 173 8.87 2.03 -4.17
C ASN A 173 8.21 2.17 -2.79
N VAL A 174 8.89 1.70 -1.74
CA VAL A 174 8.44 1.85 -0.35
C VAL A 174 8.45 3.31 0.09
N GLN A 175 9.47 4.08 -0.32
CA GLN A 175 9.63 5.51 0.00
C GLN A 175 8.51 6.38 -0.60
N LYS A 176 8.00 6.01 -1.78
CA LYS A 176 6.86 6.70 -2.42
C LYS A 176 5.51 6.36 -1.78
N SER A 177 5.44 5.36 -0.88
CA SER A 177 4.18 4.98 -0.25
C SER A 177 3.67 6.07 0.69
N LYS A 178 2.35 6.28 0.71
CA LYS A 178 1.69 7.29 1.57
C LYS A 178 1.94 7.04 3.07
N MET A 179 2.07 5.77 3.47
CA MET A 179 2.34 5.39 4.85
C MET A 179 3.77 5.76 5.27
N PHE A 180 4.76 5.50 4.40
CA PHE A 180 6.15 5.89 4.66
C PHE A 180 6.32 7.41 4.71
N GLN A 181 5.71 8.14 3.77
CA GLN A 181 5.71 9.61 3.78
C GLN A 181 5.05 10.19 5.05
N LYS A 182 3.94 9.59 5.50
CA LYS A 182 3.26 10.00 6.74
C LYS A 182 4.11 9.72 7.98
N LYS A 183 4.79 8.57 8.04
CA LYS A 183 5.73 8.22 9.12
C LYS A 183 6.87 9.23 9.20
N ASN A 184 7.52 9.54 8.08
CA ASN A 184 8.60 10.54 8.04
C ASN A 184 8.12 11.93 8.46
N LYS A 185 6.90 12.33 8.08
CA LYS A 185 6.32 13.61 8.51
C LYS A 185 6.08 13.68 10.03
N ILE A 186 5.59 12.59 10.63
CA ILE A 186 5.39 12.47 12.08
C ILE A 186 6.74 12.52 12.80
N GLU A 187 7.71 11.78 12.30
CA GLU A 187 9.07 11.72 12.86
C GLU A 187 9.76 13.09 12.81
N ARG A 188 9.69 13.80 11.68
CA ARG A 188 10.19 15.18 11.54
C ARG A 188 9.53 16.12 12.56
N HIS A 189 8.22 15.98 12.78
CA HIS A 189 7.53 16.79 13.77
C HIS A 189 8.00 16.48 15.21
N LYS A 190 8.24 15.21 15.52
CA LYS A 190 8.78 14.78 16.82
C LYS A 190 10.19 15.31 17.04
N GLN A 191 11.07 15.19 16.04
CA GLN A 191 12.43 15.71 16.08
C GLN A 191 12.45 17.24 16.26
N LYS A 192 11.61 17.98 15.51
CA LYS A 192 11.46 19.44 15.67
C LYS A 192 11.01 19.82 17.08
N ARG A 193 10.10 19.06 17.68
CA ARG A 193 9.65 19.30 19.07
C ARG A 193 10.79 19.07 20.07
N GLN A 194 11.53 17.97 19.92
CA GLN A 194 12.66 17.65 20.78
C GLN A 194 13.79 18.70 20.67
N SER A 195 14.11 19.16 19.47
CA SER A 195 15.17 20.16 19.27
C SER A 195 14.81 21.51 19.89
N LEU A 196 13.54 21.92 19.81
CA LEU A 196 13.04 23.13 20.47
C LEU A 196 13.14 23.03 21.99
N GLU A 197 12.86 21.87 22.56
CA GLU A 197 12.96 21.62 24.00
C GLU A 197 14.42 21.66 24.47
N GLN A 198 15.33 21.00 23.76
CA GLN A 198 16.76 21.08 24.04
C GLN A 198 17.30 22.52 23.92
N LYS A 199 16.87 23.28 22.90
CA LYS A 199 17.24 24.70 22.76
C LYS A 199 16.75 25.54 23.94
N LYS A 200 15.52 25.31 24.41
CA LYS A 200 14.98 25.96 25.62
C LYS A 200 15.83 25.62 26.84
N LEU A 201 16.16 24.35 27.06
CA LEU A 201 17.02 23.93 28.18
C LEU A 201 18.40 24.61 28.11
N ARG A 202 19.08 24.59 26.96
CA ARG A 202 20.37 25.25 26.78
C ARG A 202 20.29 26.76 27.04
N SER A 203 19.24 27.42 26.55
CA SER A 203 19.03 28.85 26.78
C SER A 203 18.84 29.20 28.27
N LYS A 204 18.16 28.34 29.03
CA LYS A 204 17.99 28.51 30.49
C LYS A 204 19.34 28.38 31.20
N HIS A 205 20.13 27.36 30.88
CA HIS A 205 21.46 27.16 31.48
C HIS A 205 22.40 28.34 31.18
N GLN A 206 22.37 28.88 29.96
CA GLN A 206 23.17 30.06 29.60
C GLN A 206 22.73 31.33 30.36
N LYS A 207 21.42 31.54 30.54
CA LYS A 207 20.89 32.68 31.34
C LYS A 207 21.33 32.58 32.81
N MET A 208 21.25 31.39 33.40
CA MET A 208 21.68 31.16 34.79
C MET A 208 23.19 31.32 34.96
N GLY A 209 24.00 30.91 33.96
CA GLY A 209 25.46 31.09 33.97
C GLY A 209 25.88 32.57 33.89
N LYS A 210 25.19 33.39 33.11
CA LYS A 210 25.44 34.85 33.04
C LYS A 210 25.08 35.57 34.34
N HIS A 211 23.98 35.16 34.98
CA HIS A 211 23.53 35.79 36.22
C HIS A 211 24.47 35.52 37.41
N LYS A 212 25.17 34.37 37.41
CA LYS A 212 26.20 34.06 38.43
C LYS A 212 27.51 34.84 38.22
N LYS A 213 27.92 35.09 36.96
CA LYS A 213 29.12 35.89 36.66
C LYS A 213 28.97 37.36 37.05
N ASN A 214 27.76 37.92 36.91
CA ASN A 214 27.48 39.31 37.32
C ASN A 214 27.28 39.51 38.83
N LYS A 215 27.34 38.45 39.66
CA LYS A 215 27.25 38.55 41.13
C LYS A 215 28.61 38.53 41.84
N HIS A 216 29.70 38.35 41.09
CA HIS A 216 31.07 38.30 41.61
C HIS A 216 32.00 39.35 40.97
N SER A 217 31.41 40.38 40.36
CA SER A 217 32.11 41.59 39.91
C SER A 217 31.60 42.80 40.65
#